data_AF-A0A1F8NWC3-F1
#
_entry.id   AF-A0A1F8NWC3-F1
#
_cell.length_a   1.000
_cell.length_b   1.000
_cell.length_c   1.000
_cell.angle_alpha   90.00
_cell.angle_beta   90.00
_cell.angle_gamma   90.00
#
_symmetry.space_group_name_H-M   'P 1'
#
loop_
_entity.id
_entity.type
_entity.pdbx_description
1 polymer ?
#
loop_
_entity_poly.entity_id
_entity_poly.type
_entity_poly.pdbx_seq_one_letter_code
_entity_poly.pdbx_strand_id
1 'polypeptide(L)'
;MSRENTPESETWHRLQAVRRAHEAELLRLPNVVGLGIGLRKRHGDPTGELALVVMVSRKVPLAELAPAERIPSEIDGVPVDVREMGEPVAHG
;
A
#
# COMPACT_ATOMS: atom_id res chain seq x y z
N MET A 1 -16.39 -29.08 -7.12
CA MET A 1 -15.97 -27.66 -7.20
C MET A 1 -15.35 -27.29 -5.86
N SER A 2 -14.07 -27.61 -5.69
CA SER A 2 -13.35 -27.29 -4.46
C SER A 2 -13.09 -25.79 -4.44
N ARG A 3 -13.66 -25.09 -3.44
CA ARG A 3 -13.24 -23.71 -3.15
C ARG A 3 -11.79 -23.81 -2.70
N GLU A 4 -10.87 -23.32 -3.53
CA GLU A 4 -9.46 -23.28 -3.18
C GLU A 4 -9.26 -22.15 -2.16
N ASN A 5 -9.40 -22.48 -0.87
CA ASN A 5 -9.11 -21.57 0.24
C ASN A 5 -7.59 -21.55 0.45
N THR A 6 -6.84 -20.97 -0.49
CA THR A 6 -5.40 -20.79 -0.30
C THR A 6 -5.15 -19.64 0.69
N PRO A 7 -4.10 -19.72 1.54
CA PRO A 7 -3.71 -18.61 2.42
C PRO A 7 -3.48 -17.28 1.66
N GLU A 8 -3.00 -17.36 0.42
CA GLU A 8 -2.83 -16.23 -0.48
C GLU A 8 -4.18 -15.57 -0.86
N SER A 9 -5.19 -16.37 -1.20
CA SER A 9 -6.54 -15.88 -1.50
C SER A 9 -7.17 -15.20 -0.29
N GLU A 10 -7.06 -15.77 0.90
CA GLU A 10 -7.58 -15.16 2.14
C GLU A 10 -6.89 -13.82 2.43
N THR A 11 -5.57 -13.78 2.29
CA THR A 11 -4.76 -12.57 2.45
C THR A 11 -5.17 -11.48 1.46
N TRP A 12 -5.37 -11.83 0.19
CA TRP A 12 -5.85 -10.91 -0.83
C TRP A 12 -7.23 -10.33 -0.50
N HIS A 13 -8.19 -11.18 -0.08
CA HIS A 13 -9.52 -10.71 0.30
C HIS A 13 -9.47 -9.76 1.50
N ARG A 14 -8.65 -10.06 2.50
CA ARG A 14 -8.43 -9.17 3.65
C ARG A 14 -7.85 -7.83 3.21
N LEU A 15 -6.80 -7.84 2.39
CA LEU A 15 -6.19 -6.62 1.85
C LEU A 15 -7.18 -5.79 1.02
N GLN A 16 -8.02 -6.43 0.21
CA GLN A 16 -9.07 -5.74 -0.55
C GLN A 16 -10.13 -5.12 0.34
N ALA A 17 -10.54 -5.81 1.41
CA ALA A 17 -11.50 -5.28 2.37
C ALA A 17 -10.92 -4.06 3.10
N VAL A 18 -9.69 -4.15 3.61
CA VAL A 18 -9.02 -3.02 4.28
C VAL A 18 -8.81 -1.86 3.31
N ARG A 19 -8.32 -2.11 2.09
CA ARG A 19 -8.17 -1.06 1.07
C ARG A 19 -9.49 -0.31 0.88
N ARG A 20 -10.60 -1.00 0.62
CA ARG A 20 -11.90 -0.37 0.39
C ARG A 20 -12.40 0.43 1.59
N ALA A 21 -12.16 -0.03 2.80
CA ALA A 21 -12.58 0.66 4.02
C ALA A 21 -11.83 1.98 4.24
N HIS A 22 -10.54 2.03 3.90
CA HIS A 22 -9.66 3.18 4.15
C HIS A 22 -9.38 4.04 2.92
N GLU A 23 -9.84 3.64 1.72
CA GLU A 23 -9.50 4.29 0.45
C GLU A 23 -9.83 5.78 0.44
N ALA A 24 -11.04 6.14 0.86
CA ALA A 24 -11.48 7.53 0.86
C ALA A 24 -10.73 8.42 1.87
N GLU A 25 -10.25 7.85 2.98
CA GLU A 25 -9.48 8.60 3.98
C GLU A 25 -8.03 8.78 3.52
N LEU A 26 -7.39 7.70 3.09
CA LEU A 26 -6.00 7.75 2.63
C LEU A 26 -5.84 8.65 1.41
N LEU A 27 -6.79 8.64 0.46
CA LEU A 27 -6.77 9.52 -0.71
C LEU A 27 -6.99 11.00 -0.39
N ARG A 28 -7.41 11.36 0.83
CA ARG A 28 -7.48 12.77 1.28
C ARG A 28 -6.15 13.29 1.79
N LEU A 29 -5.18 12.42 2.05
CA LEU A 29 -3.86 12.84 2.49
C LEU A 29 -3.13 13.57 1.35
N PRO A 30 -2.48 14.72 1.62
CA PRO A 30 -2.02 15.64 0.58
C PRO A 30 -0.99 15.04 -0.39
N ASN A 31 -0.22 14.05 0.04
CA ASN A 31 0.80 13.41 -0.79
C ASN A 31 0.36 12.07 -1.38
N VAL A 32 -0.82 11.54 -1.03
CA VAL A 32 -1.29 10.24 -1.52
C VAL A 32 -1.95 10.41 -2.89
N VAL A 33 -1.51 9.63 -3.86
CA VAL A 33 -1.98 9.69 -5.26
C VAL A 33 -2.72 8.42 -5.69
N GLY A 34 -2.64 7.35 -4.91
CA GLY A 34 -3.38 6.13 -5.18
C GLY A 34 -3.11 5.00 -4.21
N LEU A 35 -3.92 3.94 -4.32
CA LEU A 35 -3.82 2.73 -3.52
C LEU A 35 -3.84 1.49 -4.41
N GLY A 36 -3.17 0.43 -3.97
CA GLY A 36 -3.17 -0.86 -4.63
C GLY A 36 -2.85 -1.99 -3.66
N ILE A 37 -2.77 -3.21 -4.20
CA ILE A 37 -2.30 -4.38 -3.46
C ILE A 37 -1.15 -4.97 -4.25
N GLY A 38 -0.07 -5.30 -3.57
CA GLY A 38 1.09 -5.90 -4.20
C GLY A 38 2.10 -6.43 -3.21
N LEU A 39 3.12 -7.11 -3.73
CA LEU A 39 4.23 -7.61 -2.92
C LEU A 39 5.02 -6.44 -2.35
N ARG A 40 5.11 -6.35 -1.03
CA ARG A 40 5.88 -5.34 -0.31
C ARG A 40 7.35 -5.40 -0.72
N LYS A 41 7.98 -4.23 -0.82
CA LYS A 41 9.42 -4.11 -1.05
C LYS A 41 10.15 -3.63 0.22
N ARG A 42 11.34 -4.15 0.47
CA ARG A 42 12.28 -3.64 1.49
C ARG A 42 13.64 -3.44 0.84
N HIS A 43 14.22 -2.26 0.99
CA HIS A 43 15.49 -1.89 0.34
C HIS A 43 15.52 -2.08 -1.20
N GLY A 44 14.35 -2.07 -1.85
CA GLY A 44 14.21 -2.28 -3.30
C GLY A 44 13.76 -3.70 -3.68
N ASP A 45 13.97 -4.68 -2.79
CA ASP A 45 13.72 -6.09 -3.07
C ASP A 45 12.30 -6.52 -2.65
N PRO A 46 11.59 -7.32 -3.47
CA PRO A 46 10.33 -7.94 -3.08
C PRO A 46 10.54 -8.86 -1.87
N THR A 47 9.68 -8.71 -0.87
CA THR A 47 9.73 -9.51 0.37
C THR A 47 8.94 -10.81 0.29
N GLY A 48 8.12 -11.00 -0.76
CA GLY A 48 7.15 -12.09 -0.85
C GLY A 48 5.87 -11.89 -0.02
N GLU A 49 5.81 -10.85 0.81
CA GLU A 49 4.65 -10.49 1.63
C GLU A 49 3.69 -9.60 0.84
N LEU A 50 2.40 -9.97 0.73
CA LEU A 50 1.37 -9.08 0.17
C LEU A 50 1.06 -7.94 1.14
N ALA A 51 0.93 -6.73 0.63
CA ALA A 51 0.68 -5.52 1.41
C ALA A 51 -0.27 -4.56 0.71
N LEU A 52 -0.86 -3.66 1.50
CA LEU A 52 -1.54 -2.48 1.01
C LEU A 52 -0.48 -1.50 0.50
N VAL A 53 -0.45 -1.28 -0.80
CA VAL A 53 0.49 -0.35 -1.43
C VAL A 53 -0.14 1.03 -1.45
N VAL A 54 0.50 1.98 -0.77
CA VAL A 54 0.12 3.40 -0.81
C VAL A 54 1.09 4.13 -1.71
N MET A 55 0.58 4.69 -2.81
CA MET A 55 1.35 5.46 -3.76
C MET A 55 1.32 6.93 -3.34
N VAL A 56 2.50 7.53 -3.18
CA VAL A 56 2.68 8.94 -2.87
C VAL A 56 3.39 9.67 -3.99
N SER A 57 3.13 10.97 -4.12
CA SER A 57 3.79 11.83 -5.11
C SER A 57 5.29 11.98 -4.84
N ARG A 58 5.68 12.05 -3.56
CA ARG A 58 7.08 12.08 -3.10
C ARG A 58 7.20 11.50 -1.69
N LYS A 59 8.35 10.94 -1.33
CA LYS A 59 8.65 10.63 0.08
C LYS A 59 9.01 11.89 0.86
N VAL A 60 8.24 12.17 1.91
CA VAL A 60 8.49 13.25 2.85
C VAL A 60 9.03 12.66 4.16
N PRO A 61 10.13 13.20 4.74
CA PRO A 61 10.62 12.75 6.04
C PRO A 61 9.55 12.83 7.13
N LEU A 62 9.50 11.85 8.03
CA LEU A 62 8.48 11.81 9.11
C LEU A 62 8.50 13.06 10.01
N ALA A 63 9.66 13.71 10.16
CA ALA A 63 9.82 14.95 10.92
C ALA A 63 9.11 16.15 10.27
N GLU A 64 8.92 16.11 8.95
CA GLU A 64 8.25 17.16 8.17
C GLU A 64 6.76 16.86 7.95
N LEU A 65 6.32 15.64 8.23
CA LEU A 65 4.91 15.24 8.17
C LEU A 65 4.18 15.57 9.47
N ALA A 66 3.01 16.20 9.35
CA ALA A 66 2.10 16.34 10.47
C ALA A 66 1.70 14.93 10.98
N PRO A 67 1.46 14.74 12.29
CA PRO A 67 1.10 13.42 12.82
C PRO A 67 -0.07 12.75 12.10
N ALA A 68 -1.06 13.54 11.64
CA ALA A 68 -2.23 13.04 10.92
C ALA A 68 -1.94 12.64 9.45
N GLU A 69 -0.80 13.06 8.89
CA GLU A 69 -0.39 12.71 7.51
C GLU A 69 0.49 11.47 7.48
N ARG A 70 0.93 10.98 8.64
CA ARG A 70 1.80 9.82 8.75
C ARG A 70 1.00 8.56 8.53
N ILE A 71 1.29 7.89 7.42
CA ILE A 71 0.72 6.59 7.10
C ILE A 71 1.37 5.55 8.02
N PRO A 72 0.59 4.79 8.81
CA PRO A 72 1.14 3.74 9.67
C PRO A 72 1.71 2.59 8.83
N SER A 73 2.65 1.83 9.39
CA SER A 73 3.22 0.64 8.72
C SER A 73 2.24 -0.54 8.62
N GLU A 74 1.10 -0.45 9.28
CA GLU A 74 0.05 -1.46 9.33
C GLU A 74 -1.30 -0.78 9.51
N ILE A 75 -2.34 -1.28 8.83
CA ILE A 75 -3.74 -0.84 8.98
C ILE A 75 -4.58 -2.10 9.14
N ASP A 76 -5.42 -2.20 10.17
CA ASP A 76 -6.29 -3.37 10.42
C ASP A 76 -5.59 -4.74 10.35
N GLY A 77 -4.33 -4.80 10.80
CA GLY A 77 -3.53 -6.02 10.78
C GLY A 77 -2.95 -6.40 9.42
N VAL A 78 -3.04 -5.53 8.39
CA VAL A 78 -2.37 -5.74 7.11
C VAL A 78 -1.18 -4.80 6.94
N PRO A 79 -0.03 -5.29 6.44
CA PRO A 79 1.15 -4.46 6.24
C PRO A 79 0.90 -3.39 5.18
N VAL A 80 1.52 -2.22 5.36
CA VAL A 80 1.49 -1.11 4.42
C VAL A 80 2.87 -0.90 3.78
N ASP A 81 2.88 -0.73 2.46
CA ASP A 81 4.07 -0.39 1.68
C ASP A 81 3.89 0.99 1.02
N VAL A 82 4.63 2.00 1.50
CA VAL A 82 4.57 3.36 0.96
C VAL A 82 5.60 3.52 -0.16
N ARG A 83 5.10 3.75 -1.37
CA ARG A 83 5.91 3.88 -2.58
C ARG A 83 5.75 5.26 -3.19
N GLU A 84 6.88 5.84 -3.54
CA GLU A 84 6.88 7.00 -4.43
C GLU A 84 6.54 6.55 -5.85
N MET A 85 5.69 7.31 -6.54
CA MET A 85 5.49 7.12 -7.97
C MET A 85 6.84 7.31 -8.68
N GLY A 86 7.35 6.25 -9.31
CA GLY A 86 8.46 6.39 -10.25
C GLY A 86 8.00 7.11 -11.51
N GLU A 87 8.90 7.84 -12.16
CA GLU A 87 8.63 8.41 -13.47
C GLU A 87 8.24 7.29 -14.45
N PRO A 88 7.11 7.39 -15.17
CA PRO A 88 6.81 6.45 -16.22
C PRO A 88 7.89 6.55 -17.30
N VAL A 89 8.72 5.52 -17.40
CA VAL A 89 9.69 5.41 -18.50
C VAL A 89 8.92 4.96 -19.73
N ALA A 90 8.74 5.87 -20.69
CA ALA A 90 8.20 5.50 -21.99
C ALA A 90 9.20 4.58 -22.70
N HIS A 91 8.84 3.33 -22.90
CA HIS A 91 9.53 2.47 -23.85
C HIS A 91 9.04 2.85 -25.25
N GLY A 92 9.89 3.54 -26.00
CA GLY A 92 9.70 3.81 -27.43
C GLY A 92 10.06 2.61 -28.30
#